data_AF-A0A9D2NNJ4-F1
#
_entry.id   AF-A0A9D2NNJ4-F1
#
_cell.length_a   1.000
_cell.length_b   1.000
_cell.length_c   1.000
_cell.angle_alpha   90.00
_cell.angle_beta   90.00
_cell.angle_gamma   90.00
#
_symmetry.space_group_name_H-M   'P 1'
#
loop_
_entity.id
_entity.type
_entity.pdbx_description
1 polymer ?
#
loop_
_entity_poly.entity_id
_entity_poly.type
_entity_poly.pdbx_seq_one_letter_code
_entity_poly.pdbx_strand_id
1 'polypeptide(L)'
;MSRQRSLETIEHSEYVTIGELVRLTGVRYSTLKFYTEEGMLPFEQAEENLTRRYRRVESIDRITYIRQLREQKMTIPEIKKLLEQDGETCRDK
;
A
#
# COMPACT_ATOMS: atom_id res chain seq x y z
N MET A 1 3.89 23.49 -10.92
CA MET A 1 2.87 22.43 -11.08
C MET A 1 3.61 21.11 -11.33
N SER A 2 3.58 20.19 -10.37
CA SER A 2 4.32 18.93 -10.49
C SER A 2 3.74 18.12 -11.64
N ARG A 3 4.54 17.86 -12.69
CA ARG A 3 4.14 17.00 -13.81
C ARG A 3 3.79 15.62 -13.23
N GLN A 4 2.57 15.14 -13.49
CA GLN A 4 2.24 13.76 -13.18
C GLN A 4 3.26 12.85 -13.88
N ARG A 5 3.90 11.95 -13.13
CA ARG A 5 4.80 10.95 -13.71
C ARG A 5 4.02 10.06 -14.69
N SER A 6 4.67 9.65 -15.78
CA SER A 6 4.10 8.67 -16.70
C SER A 6 3.96 7.33 -15.97
N LEU A 7 3.03 6.48 -16.43
CA LEU A 7 2.80 5.16 -15.84
C LEU A 7 4.06 4.31 -15.86
N GLU A 8 4.83 4.36 -16.95
CA GLU A 8 6.11 3.67 -17.10
C GLU A 8 7.13 4.11 -16.04
N THR A 9 7.28 5.41 -15.78
CA THR A 9 8.19 5.89 -14.72
C THR A 9 7.74 5.45 -13.33
N ILE A 10 6.43 5.42 -13.09
CA ILE A 10 5.87 4.94 -11.82
C ILE A 10 6.17 3.44 -11.65
N GLU A 11 6.04 2.66 -12.71
CA GLU A 11 6.29 1.22 -12.71
C GLU A 11 7.77 0.86 -12.47
N HIS A 12 8.70 1.69 -12.96
CA HIS A 12 10.13 1.50 -12.66
C HIS A 12 10.58 2.12 -11.33
N SER A 13 9.71 2.85 -10.63
CA SER A 13 10.05 3.44 -9.34
C SER A 13 9.89 2.43 -8.21
N GLU A 14 10.87 2.40 -7.29
CA GLU A 14 10.77 1.61 -6.06
C GLU A 14 9.71 2.18 -5.11
N TYR A 15 9.67 3.51 -4.99
CA TYR A 15 8.75 4.24 -4.12
C TYR A 15 7.72 5.04 -4.90
N VAL A 16 6.46 4.90 -4.50
CA VAL A 16 5.31 5.56 -5.11
C VAL A 16 4.46 6.26 -4.04
N THR A 17 3.70 7.25 -4.46
CA THR A 17 2.70 7.91 -3.63
C THR A 17 1.39 7.13 -3.63
N ILE A 18 0.51 7.42 -2.67
CA ILE A 18 -0.84 6.84 -2.64
C ILE A 18 -1.63 7.11 -3.95
N GLY A 19 -1.45 8.28 -4.56
CA GLY A 19 -2.12 8.62 -5.83
C GLY A 19 -1.58 7.80 -7.01
N GLU A 20 -0.30 7.46 -6.99
CA GLU A 20 0.30 6.56 -7.97
C GLU A 20 -0.17 5.11 -7.76
N LEU A 21 -0.30 4.66 -6.50
CA LEU A 21 -0.88 3.35 -6.19
C LEU A 21 -2.32 3.20 -6.69
N VAL A 22 -3.14 4.26 -6.60
CA VAL A 22 -4.49 4.26 -7.19
C VAL A 22 -4.44 3.99 -8.70
N ARG A 23 -3.49 4.62 -9.41
CA ARG A 23 -3.33 4.44 -10.85
C ARG A 23 -2.81 3.04 -11.21
N LEU A 24 -1.94 2.46 -10.39
CA LEU A 24 -1.37 1.13 -10.61
C LEU A 24 -2.36 0.01 -10.30
N THR A 25 -3.09 0.11 -9.18
CA THR A 25 -3.94 -0.97 -8.66
C THR A 25 -5.41 -0.84 -9.07
N GLY A 26 -5.83 0.34 -9.51
CA GLY A 26 -7.23 0.67 -9.77
C GLY A 26 -8.09 0.76 -8.51
N VAL A 27 -7.50 0.63 -7.32
CA VAL A 27 -8.23 0.73 -6.04
C VAL A 27 -8.53 2.19 -5.73
N ARG A 28 -9.71 2.45 -5.16
CA ARG A 28 -10.12 3.81 -4.78
C ARG A 28 -9.14 4.42 -3.77
N TYR A 29 -8.85 5.71 -3.94
CA TYR A 29 -8.00 6.47 -3.03
C TYR A 29 -8.44 6.35 -1.57
N SER A 30 -9.74 6.48 -1.29
CA SER A 30 -10.29 6.37 0.06
C SER A 30 -10.01 5.01 0.70
N THR A 31 -10.04 3.93 -0.08
CA THR A 31 -9.73 2.57 0.39
C THR A 31 -8.25 2.43 0.74
N LEU A 32 -7.34 2.94 -0.10
CA LEU A 32 -5.91 2.92 0.22
C LEU A 32 -5.57 3.82 1.41
N LYS A 33 -6.24 4.97 1.52
CA LYS A 33 -6.11 5.88 2.66
C LYS A 33 -6.54 5.17 3.95
N PHE A 34 -7.69 4.50 3.90
CA PHE A 34 -8.20 3.70 5.02
C PHE A 34 -7.21 2.59 5.42
N TYR A 35 -6.69 1.80 4.47
CA TYR A 35 -5.68 0.77 4.77
C TYR A 35 -4.40 1.33 5.37
N THR A 36 -3.99 2.53 4.95
CA THR A 36 -2.84 3.22 5.54
C THR A 36 -3.14 3.67 6.98
N GLU A 37 -4.31 4.29 7.21
CA GLU A 37 -4.73 4.77 8.53
C GLU A 37 -4.94 3.64 9.54
N GLU A 38 -5.41 2.49 9.06
CA GLU A 38 -5.54 1.27 9.86
C GLU A 38 -4.22 0.52 10.09
N GLY A 39 -3.11 0.98 9.51
CA GLY A 39 -1.79 0.33 9.62
C GLY A 39 -1.66 -0.97 8.81
N MET A 40 -2.60 -1.24 7.90
CA MET A 40 -2.60 -2.44 7.06
C MET A 40 -1.59 -2.36 5.90
N LEU A 41 -1.18 -1.15 5.53
CA LEU A 41 -0.34 -0.88 4.38
C LEU A 41 0.94 -0.14 4.80
N PRO A 42 2.12 -0.75 4.66
CA PRO A 42 3.37 -0.18 5.13
C PRO A 42 3.75 1.04 4.30
N PHE A 43 4.22 2.09 4.97
CA PHE A 43 4.68 3.32 4.32
C PHE A 43 5.89 3.88 5.05
N GLU A 44 6.73 4.58 4.30
CA GLU A 44 7.84 5.36 4.81
C GLU A 44 7.46 6.85 4.77
N GLN A 45 7.73 7.55 5.86
CA GLN A 45 7.55 9.00 5.94
C GLN A 45 8.92 9.64 6.18
N ALA A 46 9.48 10.25 5.14
CA ALA A 46 10.68 11.07 5.31
C ALA A 46 10.29 12.33 6.10
N GLU A 47 10.95 12.56 7.24
CA GLU A 47 10.67 13.66 8.18
C GLU A 47 10.66 15.03 7.50
N GLU A 48 11.49 15.21 6.47
CA GLU A 48 11.73 16.48 5.80
C GLU A 48 10.56 16.97 4.92
N ASN A 49 9.73 16.06 4.39
CA ASN A 49 8.72 16.41 3.39
C ASN A 49 7.29 15.95 3.74
N LEU A 50 7.07 15.39 4.94
CA LEU A 50 5.78 14.87 5.46
C LEU A 50 5.01 13.95 4.48
N THR A 51 5.65 13.52 3.39
CA THR A 51 5.01 12.83 2.28
C THR A 51 5.18 11.35 2.48
N ARG A 52 4.05 10.64 2.58
CA ARG A 52 4.04 9.18 2.68
C ARG A 52 4.48 8.58 1.34
N ARG A 53 5.47 7.69 1.41
CA ARG A 53 6.00 6.91 0.30
C ARG A 53 5.74 5.44 0.56
N TYR A 54 5.35 4.73 -0.47
CA TYR A 54 4.98 3.33 -0.41
C TYR A 54 5.89 2.53 -1.33
N ARG A 55 6.39 1.40 -0.85
CA ARG A 55 7.13 0.46 -1.70
C ARG A 55 6.18 -0.12 -2.73
N ARG A 56 6.43 0.15 -4.01
CA ARG A 56 5.50 -0.17 -5.12
C ARG A 56 5.13 -1.64 -5.12
N VAL A 57 6.13 -2.53 -5.21
CA VAL A 57 5.92 -3.97 -5.36
C VAL A 57 5.21 -4.54 -4.15
N GLU A 58 5.73 -4.27 -2.95
CA GLU A 58 5.18 -4.77 -1.68
C GLU A 58 3.75 -4.25 -1.44
N SER A 59 3.49 -2.97 -1.73
CA SER A 59 2.16 -2.40 -1.54
C SER A 59 1.14 -3.00 -2.52
N ILE A 60 1.52 -3.20 -3.79
CA ILE A 60 0.64 -3.82 -4.78
C ILE A 60 0.29 -5.26 -4.38
N ASP A 61 1.29 -6.03 -3.95
CA ASP A 61 1.10 -7.41 -3.51
C ASP A 61 0.15 -7.46 -2.30
N ARG A 62 0.41 -6.61 -1.30
CA ARG A 62 -0.43 -6.51 -0.10
C ARG A 62 -1.86 -6.05 -0.40
N ILE A 63 -2.05 -5.08 -1.29
CA ILE A 63 -3.38 -4.67 -1.75
C ILE A 63 -4.11 -5.83 -2.44
N THR A 64 -3.40 -6.60 -3.26
CA THR A 64 -3.95 -7.75 -3.97
C THR A 64 -4.36 -8.85 -2.99
N TYR A 65 -3.52 -9.14 -2.00
CA TYR A 65 -3.82 -10.09 -0.93
C TYR A 65 -5.04 -9.67 -0.11
N ILE A 66 -5.12 -8.40 0.32
CA ILE A 66 -6.30 -7.86 1.02
C ILE A 66 -7.56 -8.04 0.18
N ARG A 67 -7.49 -7.81 -1.14
CA ARG A 67 -8.63 -8.01 -2.03
C ARG A 67 -9.09 -9.46 -2.06
N GLN A 68 -8.17 -10.42 -2.17
CA GLN A 68 -8.49 -11.85 -2.16
C GLN A 68 -9.17 -12.25 -0.85
N LEU A 69 -8.67 -11.80 0.30
CA LEU A 69 -9.28 -12.08 1.60
C LEU A 69 -10.69 -11.47 1.73
N ARG A 70 -10.89 -10.27 1.17
CA ARG A 70 -12.23 -9.65 1.11
C ARG A 70 -13.20 -10.43 0.22
N GLU A 71 -12.72 -11.01 -0.88
CA GLU A 71 -13.51 -11.90 -1.74
C GLU A 71 -13.90 -13.20 -1.03
N GLN A 72 -13.05 -13.68 -0.12
CA GLN A 72 -13.35 -14.80 0.80
C GLN A 72 -14.32 -14.43 1.94
N LYS A 73 -14.92 -13.24 1.91
CA LYS A 73 -15.85 -12.71 2.93
C LYS A 73 -15.22 -12.48 4.30
N MET A 74 -13.89 -12.37 4.39
CA MET A 74 -13.23 -11.99 5.63
C MET A 74 -13.51 -10.53 5.97
N THR A 75 -13.64 -10.24 7.26
CA THR A 75 -13.86 -8.89 7.75
C THR A 75 -12.53 -8.12 7.84
N ILE A 76 -12.58 -6.79 7.75
CA ILE A 76 -11.39 -5.94 7.87
C ILE A 76 -10.58 -6.23 9.16
N PRO A 77 -11.19 -6.40 10.35
CA PRO A 77 -10.45 -6.72 11.57
C PRO A 77 -9.72 -8.06 11.50
N GLU A 78 -10.29 -9.08 10.86
CA GLU A 78 -9.63 -10.38 10.67
C GLU A 78 -8.45 -10.28 9.71
N ILE A 79 -8.64 -9.57 8.59
CA ILE A 79 -7.58 -9.30 7.63
C ILE A 79 -6.43 -8.55 8.30
N LYS A 80 -6.74 -7.55 9.13
CA LYS A 80 -5.72 -6.80 9.87
C LYS A 80 -4.89 -7.72 10.78
N LYS A 81 -5.54 -8.61 11.53
CA LYS A 81 -4.83 -9.58 12.40
C LYS A 81 -3.90 -10.50 11.59
N LEU A 82 -4.37 -10.99 10.45
CA LEU A 82 -3.53 -11.80 9.54
C LEU A 82 -2.32 -11.01 9.05
N LEU A 83 -2.55 -9.77 8.61
CA LEU A 83 -1.51 -8.88 8.12
C LEU A 83 -0.47 -8.50 9.18
N GLU A 84 -0.87 -8.41 10.45
CA GLU A 84 0.04 -8.21 11.58
C GLU A 84 0.90 -9.46 11.82
N GLN A 85 0.31 -10.66 11.73
CA GLN A 85 1.03 -11.94 11.85
C GLN A 85 2.00 -12.18 10.69
N ASP A 86 1.58 -11.89 9.46
CA ASP A 86 2.44 -11.96 8.26
C ASP A 86 3.55 -10.88 8.29
N GLY A 87 3.35 -9.79 9.02
CA GLY A 87 4.36 -8.73 9.19
C GLY A 87 5.51 -9.11 10.13
N GLU A 88 5.31 -10.11 10.99
CA GLU A 88 6.35 -10.59 11.92
C GLU A 88 7.44 -11.41 11.22
N THR A 89 7.17 -11.98 10.03
CA THR A 89 8.13 -12.83 9.31
C THR A 89 9.22 -12.05 8.56
N CYS A 90 9.20 -10.72 8.57
CA CYS A 90 10.22 -9.87 7.92
C CYS A 90 11.01 -8.98 8.89
N ARG A 91 10.91 -9.21 10.22
CA ARG A 91 11.77 -8.55 11.22
C ARG A 91 13.06 -9.32 11.53
N ASP A 92 13.41 -10.33 10.72
CA ASP A 92 14.65 -11.09 10.86
C ASP A 92 15.68 -10.70 9.79
N LYS A 93 16.40 -9.60 10.05
CA LYS A 93 17.88 -9.50 10.11
C LYS A 93 18.40 -8.08 9.90
#